data_AF-A0AAU9WK27-F1
#
_entry.id   AF-A0AAU9WK27-F1
#
_cell.length_a   1.000
_cell.length_b   1.000
_cell.length_c   1.000
_cell.angle_alpha   90.00
_cell.angle_beta   90.00
_cell.angle_gamma   90.00
#
_symmetry.space_group_name_H-M   'P 1'
#
loop_
_entity.id
_entity.type
_entity.pdbx_description
1 polymer ?
#
loop_
_entity_poly.entity_id
_entity_poly.type
_entity_poly.pdbx_seq_one_letter_code
_entity_poly.pdbx_strand_id
1 'polypeptide(L)'
;MINFMTLFLGLFWLQETVQAQDFQPPVQENAFSELLRLEENLLPELDAFVAKKEDYLKELDKIIHQTEILTKPSSKSVQSFLGTPLNQYFLIKRFIDNWGTLDDYLQSDTSTHDLLSQIKLKKDAIPAKAKLNERLRVLEDTHNIDPEGYRVSL
;
A
#
# COMPACT_ATOMS: atom_id res chain seq x y z
N MET A 1 -69.03 -27.16 30.75
CA MET A 1 -69.06 -25.78 30.21
C MET A 1 -67.63 -25.28 30.21
N ILE A 2 -67.12 -24.84 29.07
CA ILE A 2 -65.70 -24.66 28.76
C ILE A 2 -65.10 -23.42 29.47
N ASN A 3 -63.82 -23.53 29.80
CA ASN A 3 -62.90 -22.64 30.54
C ASN A 3 -63.04 -21.12 30.38
N PHE A 4 -62.78 -20.39 31.47
CA PHE A 4 -62.11 -19.07 31.42
C PHE A 4 -61.24 -18.79 32.67
N MET A 5 -60.56 -19.81 33.20
CA MET A 5 -59.50 -19.63 34.20
C MET A 5 -58.12 -19.54 33.53
N THR A 6 -57.97 -18.65 32.56
CA THR A 6 -56.71 -18.33 31.86
C THR A 6 -56.72 -16.90 31.32
N LEU A 7 -57.09 -15.92 32.14
CA LEU A 7 -56.94 -14.49 31.82
C LEU A 7 -56.35 -13.69 33.00
N PHE A 8 -55.54 -14.34 33.81
CA PHE A 8 -54.75 -13.70 34.88
C PHE A 8 -53.25 -13.77 34.55
N LEU A 9 -52.88 -13.41 33.32
CA LEU A 9 -51.49 -13.29 32.85
C LEU A 9 -51.35 -12.36 31.63
N GLY A 10 -52.35 -11.53 31.35
CA GLY A 10 -52.38 -10.60 30.20
C GLY A 10 -52.20 -9.12 30.56
N LEU A 11 -51.91 -8.82 31.83
CA LEU A 11 -51.62 -7.48 32.35
C LEU A 11 -50.21 -7.52 32.94
N PHE A 12 -49.17 -7.61 32.09
CA PHE A 12 -47.80 -7.11 32.37
C PHE A 12 -46.79 -7.48 31.26
N TRP A 13 -47.15 -7.44 29.97
CA TRP A 13 -46.13 -7.46 28.92
C TRP A 13 -46.54 -6.55 27.76
N LEU A 14 -45.57 -5.85 27.20
CA LEU A 14 -45.64 -4.80 26.18
C LEU A 14 -45.97 -3.38 26.66
N GLN A 15 -45.35 -3.00 27.78
CA GLN A 15 -44.68 -1.71 27.82
C GLN A 15 -43.55 -1.72 26.78
N GLU A 16 -43.57 -0.75 25.87
CA GLU A 16 -42.45 -0.29 25.04
C GLU A 16 -41.51 -1.37 24.48
N THR A 17 -41.91 -1.96 23.36
CA THR A 17 -40.94 -2.41 22.37
C THR A 17 -41.19 -1.66 21.07
N VAL A 18 -41.07 -0.33 21.13
CA VAL A 18 -40.53 0.45 20.00
C VAL A 18 -39.06 0.02 19.92
N GLN A 19 -38.83 -1.18 19.37
CA GLN A 19 -37.51 -1.74 19.18
C GLN A 19 -36.80 -0.80 18.20
N ALA A 20 -35.96 0.09 18.73
CA ALA A 20 -34.59 0.42 18.32
C ALA A 20 -34.19 0.44 16.83
N GLN A 21 -35.14 0.40 15.90
CA GLN A 21 -34.91 0.21 14.47
C GLN A 21 -35.10 1.50 13.68
N ASP A 22 -35.66 2.53 14.32
CA ASP A 22 -35.82 3.88 13.78
C ASP A 22 -34.63 4.82 14.07
N PHE A 23 -33.58 4.35 14.78
CA PHE A 23 -32.48 5.21 15.26
C PHE A 23 -31.08 4.76 14.85
N GLN A 24 -30.92 4.19 13.66
CA GLN A 24 -29.64 4.28 12.97
C GLN A 24 -29.90 4.67 11.51
N PRO A 25 -29.56 5.89 11.05
CA PRO A 25 -29.36 6.05 9.62
C PRO A 25 -28.31 5.01 9.21
N PRO A 26 -28.42 4.37 8.04
CA PRO A 26 -27.32 3.57 7.54
C PRO A 26 -26.16 4.53 7.28
N VAL A 27 -25.33 4.76 8.30
CA VAL A 27 -23.91 4.92 8.04
C VAL A 27 -23.61 3.73 7.16
N GLN A 28 -23.15 3.97 5.94
CA GLN A 28 -22.57 2.91 5.14
C GLN A 28 -21.31 2.47 5.90
N GLU A 29 -21.46 1.74 7.01
CA GLU A 29 -20.36 1.10 7.75
C GLU A 29 -19.48 0.38 6.76
N ASN A 30 -20.12 -0.25 5.77
CA ASN A 30 -19.52 -0.86 4.59
C ASN A 30 -18.52 0.07 3.87
N ALA A 31 -18.87 1.33 3.55
CA ALA A 31 -17.98 2.17 2.75
C ALA A 31 -16.71 2.58 3.52
N PHE A 32 -16.83 2.87 4.82
CA PHE A 32 -15.68 3.23 5.67
C PHE A 32 -14.87 2.00 6.05
N SER A 33 -15.51 0.85 6.29
CA SER A 33 -14.82 -0.42 6.53
C SER A 33 -14.05 -0.88 5.29
N GLU A 34 -14.57 -0.65 4.08
CA GLU A 34 -13.86 -0.95 2.85
C GLU A 34 -12.64 -0.05 2.64
N LEU A 35 -12.66 1.21 3.11
CA LEU A 35 -11.49 2.09 3.11
C LEU A 35 -10.41 1.65 4.11
N LEU A 36 -10.80 1.20 5.29
CA LEU A 36 -9.86 0.65 6.27
C LEU A 36 -9.24 -0.66 5.77
N ARG A 37 -10.07 -1.58 5.26
CA ARG A 37 -9.58 -2.81 4.59
C ARG A 37 -8.70 -2.49 3.39
N LEU A 38 -8.99 -1.41 2.67
CA LEU A 38 -8.16 -0.97 1.57
C LEU A 38 -6.75 -0.63 2.07
N GLU A 39 -6.64 0.17 3.12
CA GLU A 39 -5.36 0.53 3.74
C GLU A 39 -4.61 -0.71 4.26
N GLU A 40 -5.30 -1.60 4.99
CA GLU A 40 -4.76 -2.88 5.48
C GLU A 40 -4.17 -3.75 4.36
N ASN A 41 -4.74 -3.67 3.15
CA ASN A 41 -4.27 -4.42 1.99
C ASN A 41 -3.19 -3.68 1.18
N LEU A 42 -3.21 -2.34 1.13
CA LEU A 42 -2.22 -1.57 0.38
C LEU A 42 -0.89 -1.45 1.12
N LEU A 43 -0.92 -1.41 2.45
CA LEU A 43 0.28 -1.25 3.25
C LEU A 43 1.29 -2.40 3.05
N PRO A 44 0.88 -3.69 3.09
CA PRO A 44 1.80 -4.80 2.77
C PRO A 44 2.31 -4.79 1.33
N GLU A 45 1.50 -4.34 0.37
CA GLU A 45 1.92 -4.23 -1.04
C GLU A 45 2.99 -3.15 -1.22
N LEU A 46 2.86 -2.02 -0.49
CA LEU A 46 3.87 -0.98 -0.47
C LEU A 46 5.16 -1.46 0.22
N ASP A 47 5.04 -2.18 1.33
CA ASP A 47 6.19 -2.77 2.02
C ASP A 47 6.93 -3.78 1.14
N ALA A 48 6.20 -4.68 0.47
CA ALA A 48 6.76 -5.62 -0.50
C ALA A 48 7.42 -4.91 -1.69
N PHE A 49 6.86 -3.80 -2.16
CA PHE A 49 7.48 -2.96 -3.18
C PHE A 49 8.82 -2.38 -2.70
N VAL A 50 8.87 -1.81 -1.50
CA VAL A 50 10.09 -1.26 -0.92
C VAL A 50 11.16 -2.35 -0.78
N ALA A 51 10.81 -3.50 -0.19
CA ALA A 51 11.74 -4.62 -0.04
C ALA A 51 12.31 -5.09 -1.39
N LYS A 52 11.46 -5.26 -2.42
CA LYS A 52 11.91 -5.59 -3.78
C LYS A 52 12.86 -4.54 -4.35
N LYS A 53 12.57 -3.23 -4.15
CA LYS A 53 13.44 -2.15 -4.61
C LYS A 53 14.78 -2.12 -3.88
N GLU A 54 14.79 -2.38 -2.58
CA GLU A 54 16.03 -2.46 -1.81
C GLU A 54 16.91 -3.62 -2.29
N ASP A 55 16.35 -4.80 -2.48
CA ASP A 55 17.09 -5.94 -3.01
C ASP A 55 17.59 -5.70 -4.44
N TYR A 56 16.78 -5.03 -5.25
CA TYR A 56 17.19 -4.58 -6.58
C TYR A 56 18.40 -3.63 -6.55
N LEU A 57 18.37 -2.64 -5.66
CA LEU A 57 19.47 -1.70 -5.48
C LEU A 57 20.74 -2.38 -4.93
N LYS A 58 20.61 -3.37 -4.04
CA LYS A 58 21.76 -4.11 -3.50
C LYS A 58 22.57 -4.84 -4.58
N GLU A 59 21.91 -5.45 -5.57
CA GLU A 59 22.64 -6.10 -6.67
C GLU A 59 23.31 -5.10 -7.60
N LEU A 60 22.69 -3.94 -7.85
CA LEU A 60 23.35 -2.84 -8.59
C LEU A 60 24.58 -2.33 -7.84
N ASP A 61 24.49 -2.11 -6.53
CA ASP A 61 25.60 -1.71 -5.68
C ASP A 61 26.74 -2.74 -5.69
N LYS A 62 26.41 -4.03 -5.71
CA LYS A 62 27.41 -5.10 -5.84
C LYS A 62 28.16 -5.02 -7.18
N ILE A 63 27.47 -4.74 -8.28
CA ILE A 63 28.12 -4.53 -9.59
C ILE A 63 29.05 -3.31 -9.55
N ILE A 64 28.61 -2.21 -8.92
CA ILE A 64 29.41 -1.00 -8.72
C ILE A 64 30.66 -1.34 -7.90
N HIS A 65 30.51 -1.91 -6.71
CA HIS A 65 31.63 -2.21 -5.82
C HIS A 65 32.63 -3.20 -6.42
N GLN A 66 32.15 -4.25 -7.10
CA GLN A 66 33.05 -5.19 -7.81
C GLN A 66 33.85 -4.47 -8.89
N THR A 67 33.22 -3.52 -9.60
CA THR A 67 33.92 -2.70 -10.58
C THR A 67 34.95 -1.81 -9.89
N GLU A 68 34.59 -1.08 -8.84
CA GLU A 68 35.47 -0.16 -8.09
C GLU A 68 36.69 -0.84 -7.48
N ILE A 69 36.51 -2.03 -6.87
CA ILE A 69 37.63 -2.80 -6.31
C ILE A 69 38.67 -3.12 -7.40
N LEU A 70 38.20 -3.42 -8.61
CA LEU A 70 39.03 -3.83 -9.74
C LEU A 70 39.54 -2.65 -10.58
N THR A 71 38.88 -1.49 -10.54
CA THR A 71 39.30 -0.25 -11.22
C THR A 71 40.03 0.73 -10.32
N LYS A 72 40.07 0.49 -9.00
CA LYS A 72 40.95 1.18 -8.06
C LYS A 72 42.31 1.36 -8.71
N PRO A 73 42.91 2.57 -8.66
CA PRO A 73 44.03 2.92 -9.50
C PRO A 73 45.16 1.93 -9.25
N SER A 74 45.24 0.92 -10.12
CA SER A 74 46.43 0.12 -10.25
C SER A 74 47.45 1.16 -10.68
N SER A 75 48.51 1.36 -9.91
CA SER A 75 49.60 2.29 -10.26
C SER A 75 50.33 1.89 -11.55
N LYS A 76 49.79 0.91 -12.29
CA LYS A 76 50.29 0.30 -13.50
C LYS A 76 49.51 0.86 -14.70
N SER A 77 50.23 1.15 -15.77
CA SER A 77 49.61 1.53 -17.05
C SER A 77 48.66 0.44 -17.56
N VAL A 78 47.69 0.81 -18.39
CA VAL A 78 46.76 -0.13 -19.04
C VAL A 78 47.51 -1.27 -19.74
N GLN A 79 48.60 -0.95 -20.47
CA GLN A 79 49.48 -1.96 -21.08
C GLN A 79 50.06 -2.95 -20.05
N SER A 80 50.51 -2.47 -18.89
CA SER A 80 51.09 -3.33 -17.85
C SER A 80 50.04 -4.23 -17.19
N PHE A 81 48.81 -3.74 -17.02
CA PHE A 81 47.70 -4.53 -16.50
C PHE A 81 47.26 -5.61 -17.50
N LEU A 82 47.07 -5.23 -18.77
CA LEU A 82 46.65 -6.16 -19.83
C LEU A 82 47.77 -7.07 -20.33
N GLY A 83 49.02 -6.87 -19.90
CA GLY A 83 50.17 -7.69 -20.33
C GLY A 83 50.12 -9.15 -19.85
N THR A 84 49.19 -9.51 -18.95
CA THR A 84 49.01 -10.89 -18.47
C THR A 84 47.70 -11.49 -18.97
N PRO A 85 47.70 -12.68 -19.61
CA PRO A 85 46.49 -13.33 -20.11
C PRO A 85 45.39 -13.50 -19.05
N LEU A 86 45.77 -13.74 -17.79
CA LEU A 86 44.84 -13.87 -16.68
C LEU A 86 44.07 -12.57 -16.39
N ASN A 87 44.73 -11.41 -16.48
CA ASN A 87 44.08 -10.12 -16.28
C ASN A 87 43.12 -9.80 -17.44
N GLN A 88 43.49 -10.16 -18.68
CA GLN A 88 42.61 -10.06 -19.84
C GLN A 88 41.37 -10.93 -19.67
N TYR A 89 41.55 -12.18 -19.23
CA TYR A 89 40.45 -13.10 -18.94
C TYR A 89 39.47 -12.53 -17.91
N PHE A 90 39.97 -12.05 -16.77
CA PHE A 90 39.10 -11.48 -15.73
C PHE A 90 38.41 -10.19 -16.16
N LEU A 91 39.06 -9.36 -16.98
CA LEU A 91 38.43 -8.19 -17.57
C LEU A 91 37.24 -8.59 -18.44
N ILE A 92 37.44 -9.52 -19.38
CA ILE A 92 36.40 -10.02 -20.28
C ILE A 92 35.28 -10.69 -19.48
N LYS A 93 35.62 -11.55 -18.52
CA LYS A 93 34.65 -12.23 -17.64
C LYS A 93 33.76 -11.22 -16.90
N ARG A 94 34.33 -10.14 -16.34
CA ARG A 94 33.54 -9.07 -15.70
C ARG A 94 32.60 -8.38 -16.68
N PHE A 95 33.07 -8.10 -17.89
CA PHE A 95 32.21 -7.49 -18.91
C PHE A 95 31.04 -8.40 -19.28
N ILE A 96 31.26 -9.71 -19.37
CA ILE A 96 30.19 -10.69 -19.65
C ILE A 96 29.23 -10.79 -18.46
N ASP A 97 29.75 -11.07 -17.26
CA ASP A 97 28.94 -11.46 -16.11
C ASP A 97 28.22 -10.28 -15.42
N ASN A 98 28.83 -9.09 -15.45
CA ASN A 98 28.29 -7.91 -14.75
C ASN A 98 27.66 -6.93 -15.74
N TRP A 99 28.45 -6.46 -16.71
CA TRP A 99 27.98 -5.42 -17.63
C TRP A 99 27.07 -6.00 -18.72
N GLY A 100 27.33 -7.24 -19.15
CA GLY A 100 26.56 -7.93 -20.18
C GLY A 100 25.20 -8.42 -19.71
N THR A 101 25.00 -8.57 -18.40
CA THR A 101 23.72 -8.98 -17.79
C THR A 101 22.94 -7.79 -17.24
N LEU A 102 23.51 -6.57 -17.28
CA LEU A 102 22.91 -5.39 -16.68
C LEU A 102 21.59 -5.02 -17.36
N ASP A 103 21.51 -5.08 -18.70
CA ASP A 103 20.28 -4.75 -19.42
C ASP A 103 19.11 -5.66 -19.01
N ASP A 104 19.33 -6.98 -19.01
CA ASP A 104 18.34 -7.97 -18.56
C ASP A 104 17.93 -7.72 -17.10
N TYR A 105 18.89 -7.39 -16.24
CA TYR A 105 18.63 -7.09 -14.84
C TYR A 105 17.79 -5.82 -14.66
N LEU A 106 18.11 -4.74 -15.36
CA LEU A 106 17.35 -3.49 -15.34
C LEU A 106 15.92 -3.70 -15.84
N GLN A 107 15.74 -4.55 -16.86
CA GLN A 107 14.42 -4.90 -17.40
C GLN A 107 13.61 -5.82 -16.46
N SER A 108 14.26 -6.54 -15.55
CA SER A 108 13.60 -7.46 -14.61
C SER A 108 12.82 -6.76 -13.49
N ASP A 109 13.05 -5.47 -13.26
CA ASP A 109 12.39 -4.70 -12.22
C ASP A 109 10.94 -4.33 -12.60
N THR A 110 10.01 -5.23 -12.28
CA THR A 110 8.56 -5.03 -12.48
C THR A 110 7.86 -4.43 -11.26
N SER A 111 8.57 -4.17 -10.16
CA SER A 111 7.97 -3.84 -8.86
C SER A 111 7.04 -2.62 -8.90
N THR A 112 7.37 -1.60 -9.69
CA THR A 112 6.52 -0.42 -9.88
C THR A 112 5.20 -0.77 -10.58
N HIS A 113 5.26 -1.65 -11.58
CA HIS A 113 4.06 -2.10 -12.29
C HIS A 113 3.14 -2.89 -11.35
N ASP A 114 3.71 -3.78 -10.54
CA ASP A 114 2.99 -4.58 -9.55
C ASP A 114 2.21 -3.67 -8.58
N LEU A 115 2.88 -2.72 -7.93
CA LEU A 115 2.23 -1.80 -6.98
C LEU A 115 1.14 -0.94 -7.64
N LEU A 116 1.41 -0.39 -8.83
CA LEU A 116 0.42 0.42 -9.55
C LEU A 116 -0.81 -0.40 -9.95
N SER A 117 -0.65 -1.69 -10.27
CA SER A 117 -1.77 -2.58 -10.58
C SER A 117 -2.69 -2.75 -9.36
N GLN A 118 -2.11 -2.92 -8.17
CA GLN A 118 -2.85 -3.06 -6.92
C GLN A 118 -3.60 -1.78 -6.57
N ILE A 119 -2.94 -0.63 -6.68
CA ILE A 119 -3.58 0.68 -6.45
C ILE A 119 -4.74 0.90 -7.42
N LYS A 120 -4.58 0.54 -8.70
CA LYS A 120 -5.64 0.69 -9.72
C LYS A 120 -6.86 -0.17 -9.42
N LEU A 121 -6.69 -1.44 -9.04
CA LEU A 121 -7.79 -2.34 -8.67
C LEU A 121 -8.65 -1.78 -7.52
N LYS A 122 -8.05 -0.94 -6.70
CA LYS A 122 -8.63 -0.42 -5.46
C LYS A 122 -9.07 1.04 -5.55
N LYS A 123 -8.78 1.72 -6.66
CA LYS A 123 -9.04 3.16 -6.85
C LYS A 123 -10.51 3.52 -6.73
N ASP A 124 -11.40 2.64 -7.17
CA ASP A 124 -12.84 2.90 -7.20
C ASP A 124 -13.47 2.88 -5.79
N ALA A 125 -12.79 2.31 -4.80
CA ALA A 125 -13.22 2.35 -3.40
C ALA A 125 -12.98 3.73 -2.75
N ILE A 126 -12.13 4.57 -3.33
CA ILE A 126 -11.79 5.89 -2.78
C ILE A 126 -12.85 6.93 -3.19
N PRO A 127 -13.55 7.57 -2.24
CA PRO A 127 -14.53 8.60 -2.56
C PRO A 127 -13.91 9.79 -3.29
N ALA A 128 -14.65 10.32 -4.27
CA ALA A 128 -14.25 11.55 -4.97
C ALA A 128 -14.23 12.75 -4.00
N LYS A 129 -13.19 13.58 -4.11
CA LYS A 129 -13.03 14.81 -3.30
C LYS A 129 -14.24 15.74 -3.36
N ALA A 130 -14.87 15.88 -4.52
CA ALA A 130 -16.07 16.70 -4.67
C ALA A 130 -17.23 16.23 -3.77
N LYS A 131 -17.43 14.90 -3.67
CA LYS A 131 -18.45 14.30 -2.80
C LYS A 131 -18.12 14.50 -1.32
N LEU A 132 -16.84 14.45 -0.95
CA LEU A 132 -16.40 14.78 0.41
C LEU A 132 -16.69 16.25 0.76
N ASN A 133 -16.32 17.17 -0.12
CA ASN A 133 -16.53 18.61 0.09
C ASN A 133 -18.02 18.97 0.19
N GLU A 134 -18.87 18.38 -0.66
CA GLU A 134 -20.32 18.61 -0.59
C GLU A 134 -20.89 18.15 0.76
N ARG A 135 -20.46 16.97 1.24
CA ARG A 135 -20.88 16.46 2.56
C ARG A 135 -20.41 17.35 3.69
N LEU A 136 -19.19 17.89 3.62
CA LEU A 136 -18.67 18.82 4.62
C LEU A 136 -19.51 20.10 4.66
N ARG A 137 -19.80 20.71 3.50
CA ARG A 137 -20.64 21.91 3.40
C ARG A 137 -22.02 21.70 4.04
N VAL A 138 -22.67 20.56 3.76
CA VAL A 138 -23.97 20.24 4.37
C VAL A 138 -23.89 20.17 5.91
N LEU A 139 -22.79 19.63 6.46
CA LEU A 139 -22.59 19.57 7.91
C LEU A 139 -22.34 20.95 8.53
N GLU A 140 -21.54 21.79 7.87
CA GLU A 140 -21.33 23.19 8.26
C GLU A 140 -22.68 23.93 8.33
N ASP A 141 -23.48 23.84 7.27
CA ASP A 141 -24.77 24.52 7.15
C ASP A 141 -25.81 24.00 8.15
N THR A 142 -25.83 22.68 8.41
CA THR A 142 -26.88 22.05 9.25
C THR A 142 -26.57 22.12 10.74
N HIS A 143 -25.29 22.08 11.12
CA HIS A 143 -24.88 21.94 12.51
C HIS A 143 -24.03 23.10 13.04
N ASN A 144 -23.78 24.14 12.22
CA ASN A 144 -22.93 25.28 12.56
C ASN A 144 -21.55 24.83 13.11
N ILE A 145 -20.99 23.79 12.47
CA ILE A 145 -19.70 23.19 12.81
C ILE A 145 -18.59 24.00 12.13
N ASP A 146 -17.57 24.38 12.90
CA ASP A 146 -16.30 24.89 12.35
C ASP A 146 -15.37 23.70 12.04
N PRO A 147 -15.05 23.40 10.76
CA PRO A 147 -14.21 22.28 10.39
C PRO A 147 -12.79 22.37 10.94
N GLU A 148 -12.24 23.58 11.06
CA GLU A 148 -10.85 23.78 11.47
C GLU A 148 -10.64 23.41 12.95
N GLY A 149 -11.69 23.53 13.78
CA GLY A 149 -11.68 23.07 15.17
C GLY A 149 -11.54 21.54 15.34
N TYR A 150 -11.87 20.75 14.31
CA TYR A 150 -11.81 19.28 14.35
C TYR A 150 -10.52 18.69 13.76
N ARG A 151 -9.66 19.51 13.12
CA ARG A 151 -8.40 19.04 12.49
C ARG A 151 -7.28 18.78 13.50
N VAL A 152 -7.44 19.19 14.76
CA VAL A 152 -6.40 19.13 15.80
C VAL A 152 -6.38 17.79 16.55
N SER A 153 -7.27 16.85 16.22
CA SER A 153 -7.48 15.60 16.99
C SER A 153 -7.21 14.30 16.21
N LEU A 154 -6.53 14.35 15.06
CA LEU A 154 -6.07 13.18 14.30
C LEU A 154 -4.55 13.21 14.14
#